data_AF-A0A3C1KY96-F1
#
_entry.id   AF-A0A3C1KY96-F1
#
_cell.length_a   1.000
_cell.length_b   1.000
_cell.length_c   1.000
_cell.angle_alpha   90.00
_cell.angle_beta   90.00
_cell.angle_gamma   90.00
#
_symmetry.space_group_name_H-M   'P 1'
#
loop_
_entity.id
_entity.type
_entity.pdbx_description
1 polymer ?
#
loop_
_entity_poly.entity_id
_entity_poly.type
_entity_poly.pdbx_seq_one_letter_code
_entity_poly.pdbx_strand_id
1 'polypeptide(L)'
;SGATELVVEATPALKAGQDVDIGWDISDAFVTEHDMAGTWKAFNGKWQAFFRRQVVAVSQQQDKQVVTLDVPIRYPVKTRDKASLKVSSGWISEVGIERLSLSNAIEWNDAWAHDQVSILIMSGVKDGWLRQINSYAPDGIKDKGWMPSAHLQSGGIMVADSKRITIEQCSMRNAQHRGSGGNGYLFEIRRSSEILTRDCEAESGRHNFIQNWGFGVSGCVWLRVVSKGGKALLGPNSDIGTLGYSEFHHSLAMSNLIDDSVFDDGWASQNRGSYSSGAGHTATRNVMWRVQGAGIVKSFNYGQGYVIGTSPDLTVKTALNASTKATVGTAPEDFVEGLGQAADLRPKSLYEAQLKRRLEP
;
A
#
# COMPACT_ATOMS: atom_id res chain seq x y z
N SER A 1 10.58 -17.54 -3.47
CA SER A 1 9.27 -16.94 -3.10
C SER A 1 8.20 -17.99 -3.26
N GLY A 2 7.08 -17.86 -2.54
CA GLY A 2 6.00 -18.85 -2.54
C GLY A 2 6.15 -19.96 -1.50
N ALA A 3 7.17 -19.90 -0.64
CA ALA A 3 7.34 -20.89 0.43
C ALA A 3 6.36 -20.61 1.56
N THR A 4 5.69 -21.66 2.04
CA THR A 4 4.88 -21.68 3.27
C THR A 4 5.65 -22.26 4.44
N GLU A 5 6.82 -22.86 4.20
CA GLU A 5 7.65 -23.48 5.23
C GLU A 5 9.01 -22.78 5.30
N LEU A 6 9.43 -22.48 6.53
CA LEU A 6 10.75 -21.92 6.82
C LEU A 6 11.50 -22.87 7.75
N VAL A 7 12.73 -23.21 7.38
CA VAL A 7 13.66 -23.91 8.28
C VAL A 7 14.40 -22.87 9.10
N VAL A 8 14.26 -22.95 10.43
CA VAL A 8 14.88 -22.02 11.38
C VAL A 8 15.73 -22.77 12.40
N GLU A 9 16.76 -22.09 12.90
CA GLU A 9 17.54 -22.59 14.04
C GLU A 9 16.61 -22.76 15.26
N ALA A 10 16.76 -23.85 16.00
CA ALA A 10 15.80 -24.23 17.04
C ALA A 10 15.96 -23.40 18.32
N THR A 11 15.53 -22.14 18.33
CA THR A 11 15.39 -21.33 19.57
C THR A 11 14.68 -19.98 19.34
N PRO A 12 13.70 -19.58 20.18
CA PRO A 12 12.92 -20.36 21.16
C PRO A 12 11.85 -21.26 20.50
N ALA A 13 11.21 -22.13 21.28
CA ALA A 13 10.17 -23.03 20.77
C ALA A 13 8.94 -22.25 20.26
N LEU A 14 8.83 -22.13 18.94
CA LEU A 14 7.64 -21.62 18.28
C LEU A 14 6.48 -22.60 18.45
N LYS A 15 5.25 -22.08 18.43
CA LYS A 15 4.02 -22.84 18.56
C LYS A 15 3.00 -22.38 17.53
N ALA A 16 2.17 -23.33 17.08
CA ALA A 16 0.99 -23.01 16.29
C ALA A 16 0.13 -21.92 16.98
N GLY A 17 -0.44 -21.02 16.18
CA GLY A 17 -1.23 -19.88 16.63
C GLY A 17 -0.42 -18.62 16.94
N GLN A 18 0.91 -18.71 17.10
CA GLN A 18 1.74 -17.53 17.38
C GLN A 18 1.83 -16.59 16.18
N ASP A 19 1.68 -15.30 16.43
CA ASP A 19 1.98 -14.27 15.46
C ASP A 19 3.49 -14.04 15.38
N VAL A 20 4.01 -13.94 14.15
CA VAL A 20 5.44 -13.77 13.89
C VAL A 20 5.66 -12.74 12.79
N ASP A 21 6.75 -12.00 12.91
CA ASP A 21 7.25 -11.10 11.88
C ASP A 21 8.51 -11.71 11.25
N ILE A 22 8.50 -11.84 9.93
CA ILE A 22 9.65 -12.26 9.13
C ILE A 22 10.25 -11.01 8.49
N GLY A 23 11.55 -10.83 8.70
CA GLY A 23 12.26 -9.62 8.29
C GLY A 23 13.76 -9.80 8.28
N TRP A 24 14.47 -8.75 7.86
CA TRP A 24 15.92 -8.75 7.73
C TRP A 24 16.47 -7.33 7.90
N ASP A 25 17.79 -7.24 8.09
CA ASP A 25 18.50 -5.96 8.11
C ASP A 25 18.51 -5.39 6.68
N ILE A 26 18.21 -4.10 6.54
CA ILE A 26 18.45 -3.37 5.29
C ILE A 26 19.97 -3.14 5.17
N SER A 27 20.69 -4.22 4.84
CA SER A 27 22.15 -4.25 4.72
C SER A 27 22.62 -3.50 3.47
N ASP A 28 23.90 -3.15 3.42
CA ASP A 28 24.48 -2.57 2.20
C ASP A 28 24.37 -3.52 1.00
N ALA A 29 24.44 -4.83 1.24
CA ALA A 29 24.27 -5.84 0.20
C ALA A 29 22.82 -5.91 -0.30
N PHE A 30 21.82 -5.76 0.58
CA PHE A 30 20.43 -5.63 0.19
C PHE A 30 20.21 -4.36 -0.62
N VAL A 31 20.73 -3.21 -0.16
CA VAL A 31 20.59 -1.93 -0.87
C VAL A 31 21.25 -1.98 -2.24
N THR A 32 22.45 -2.56 -2.34
CA THR A 32 23.20 -2.73 -3.60
C THR A 32 22.48 -3.67 -4.55
N GLU A 33 21.91 -4.77 -4.04
CA GLU A 33 21.14 -5.72 -4.85
C GLU A 33 19.95 -5.08 -5.56
N HIS A 34 19.39 -4.01 -5.00
CA HIS A 34 18.27 -3.28 -5.59
C HIS A 34 18.72 -2.01 -6.33
N ASP A 35 20.01 -1.80 -6.56
CA ASP A 35 20.57 -0.57 -7.15
C ASP A 35 20.22 0.71 -6.38
N MET A 36 19.97 0.62 -5.07
CA MET A 36 19.49 1.73 -4.24
C MET A 36 20.60 2.39 -3.41
N ALA A 37 21.87 2.11 -3.69
CA ALA A 37 23.00 2.74 -3.02
C ALA A 37 22.91 4.26 -3.15
N GLY A 38 23.06 4.98 -2.03
CA GLY A 38 22.92 6.44 -1.99
C GLY A 38 21.48 6.98 -2.14
N THR A 39 20.49 6.12 -2.40
CA THR A 39 19.07 6.46 -2.52
C THR A 39 18.30 6.04 -1.27
N TRP A 40 18.21 4.73 -1.00
CA TRP A 40 17.65 4.24 0.26
C TRP A 40 18.61 4.53 1.40
N LYS A 41 18.12 5.25 2.42
CA LYS A 41 18.92 5.67 3.58
C LYS A 41 18.19 5.54 4.92
N ALA A 42 16.89 5.79 4.95
CA ALA A 42 16.12 5.91 6.19
C ALA A 42 16.18 4.66 7.11
N PHE A 43 16.36 3.48 6.51
CA PHE A 43 16.32 2.19 7.21
C PHE A 43 17.63 1.40 7.14
N ASN A 44 18.70 1.94 6.54
CA ASN A 44 19.95 1.19 6.36
C ASN A 44 20.53 0.74 7.71
N GLY A 45 21.00 -0.50 7.76
CA GLY A 45 21.52 -1.14 8.97
C GLY A 45 20.46 -1.49 10.02
N LYS A 46 19.16 -1.26 9.75
CA LYS A 46 18.06 -1.58 10.66
C LYS A 46 17.29 -2.79 10.16
N TRP A 47 16.91 -3.66 11.10
CA TRP A 47 15.96 -4.73 10.84
C TRP A 47 14.58 -4.16 10.50
N GLN A 48 13.94 -4.68 9.46
CA GLN A 48 12.58 -4.32 9.06
C GLN A 48 11.72 -5.57 8.91
N ALA A 49 10.46 -5.52 9.39
CA ALA A 49 9.48 -6.57 9.17
C ALA A 49 8.90 -6.45 7.75
N PHE A 50 9.01 -7.53 6.95
CA PHE A 50 8.46 -7.57 5.59
C PHE A 50 7.14 -8.35 5.50
N PHE A 51 7.02 -9.40 6.31
CA PHE A 51 5.85 -10.28 6.33
C PHE A 51 5.39 -10.48 7.76
N ARG A 52 4.12 -10.18 8.02
CA ARG A 52 3.46 -10.51 9.28
C ARG A 52 2.61 -11.74 9.07
N ARG A 53 2.83 -12.78 9.86
CA ARG A 53 2.29 -14.13 9.65
C ARG A 53 1.80 -14.74 10.95
N GLN A 54 1.10 -15.85 10.84
CA GLN A 54 0.82 -16.74 11.95
C GLN A 54 1.47 -18.10 11.68
N VAL A 55 2.05 -18.68 12.72
CA VAL A 55 2.55 -20.06 12.70
C VAL A 55 1.35 -21.01 12.68
N VAL A 56 1.26 -21.86 11.66
CA VAL A 56 0.22 -22.89 11.53
C VAL A 56 0.67 -24.21 12.15
N ALA A 57 1.92 -24.58 11.93
CA ALA A 57 2.49 -25.81 12.46
C ALA A 57 3.99 -25.64 12.70
N VAL A 58 4.52 -26.44 13.63
CA VAL A 58 5.96 -26.57 13.87
C VAL A 58 6.28 -28.05 13.92
N SER A 59 7.24 -28.48 13.10
CA SER A 59 7.82 -29.82 13.17
C SER A 59 9.33 -29.74 13.36
N GLN A 60 9.92 -30.82 13.87
CA GLN A 60 11.37 -30.92 14.05
C GLN A 60 11.99 -31.59 12.84
N GLN A 61 13.12 -31.05 12.39
CA GLN A 61 13.99 -31.65 11.39
C GLN A 61 15.41 -31.61 11.93
N GLN A 62 15.87 -32.73 12.50
CA GLN A 62 17.15 -32.83 13.21
C GLN A 62 17.25 -31.81 14.37
N ASP A 63 18.20 -30.87 14.29
CA ASP A 63 18.44 -29.79 15.24
C ASP A 63 17.72 -28.47 14.86
N LYS A 64 16.87 -28.51 13.83
CA LYS A 64 16.14 -27.35 13.30
C LYS A 64 14.64 -27.50 13.43
N GLN A 65 13.95 -26.37 13.36
CA GLN A 65 12.49 -26.31 13.31
C GLN A 65 12.04 -25.99 11.90
N VAL A 66 11.06 -26.74 11.40
CA VAL A 66 10.31 -26.38 10.20
C VAL A 66 9.04 -25.68 10.66
N VAL A 67 8.90 -24.42 10.31
CA VAL A 67 7.78 -23.55 10.69
C VAL A 67 6.89 -23.38 9.46
N THR A 68 5.66 -23.89 9.54
CA THR A 68 4.63 -23.67 8.52
C THR A 68 3.86 -22.38 8.83
N LEU A 69 3.67 -21.53 7.83
CA LEU A 69 3.02 -20.22 7.92
C LEU A 69 1.64 -20.23 7.27
N ASP A 70 0.76 -19.34 7.74
CA ASP A 70 -0.61 -19.14 7.23
C ASP A 70 -0.65 -18.65 5.77
N VAL A 71 0.35 -17.86 5.38
CA VAL A 71 0.44 -17.25 4.04
C VAL A 71 1.88 -17.36 3.51
N PRO A 72 2.09 -17.71 2.24
CA PRO A 72 3.43 -17.79 1.66
C PRO A 72 4.24 -16.50 1.80
N ILE A 73 5.57 -16.63 1.90
CA ILE A 73 6.49 -15.50 1.76
C ILE A 73 6.63 -15.10 0.29
N ARG A 74 6.42 -13.81 -0.01
CA ARG A 74 6.29 -13.33 -1.41
C ARG A 74 7.58 -12.78 -2.02
N TYR A 75 8.66 -12.77 -1.24
CA TYR A 75 9.98 -12.29 -1.65
C TYR A 75 11.09 -13.22 -1.14
N PRO A 76 12.26 -13.28 -1.81
CA PRO A 76 13.41 -14.03 -1.30
C PRO A 76 13.85 -13.54 0.09
N VAL A 77 14.11 -14.49 0.98
CA VAL A 77 14.57 -14.24 2.36
C VAL A 77 16.02 -14.70 2.44
N LYS A 78 16.98 -13.76 2.38
CA LYS A 78 18.41 -14.07 2.28
C LYS A 78 19.09 -14.01 3.65
N THR A 79 19.72 -15.09 4.06
CA THR A 79 20.45 -15.19 5.35
C THR A 79 21.64 -14.22 5.44
N ARG A 80 22.24 -13.84 4.29
CA ARG A 80 23.24 -12.76 4.18
C ARG A 80 22.78 -11.48 4.88
N ASP A 81 21.49 -11.16 4.81
CA ASP A 81 20.91 -9.92 5.32
C ASP A 81 20.39 -10.10 6.77
N LYS A 82 20.87 -11.13 7.48
CA LYS A 82 20.43 -11.52 8.83
C LYS A 82 18.92 -11.73 8.93
N ALA A 83 18.36 -12.36 7.90
CA ALA A 83 16.97 -12.75 7.89
C ALA A 83 16.62 -13.56 9.15
N SER A 84 15.52 -13.19 9.78
CA SER A 84 15.06 -13.78 11.04
C SER A 84 13.55 -13.76 11.14
N LEU A 85 13.04 -14.68 11.93
CA LEU A 85 11.65 -14.76 12.36
C LEU A 85 11.60 -14.34 13.83
N LYS A 86 10.74 -13.38 14.16
CA LYS A 86 10.56 -12.86 15.52
C LYS A 86 9.12 -13.05 15.95
N VAL A 87 8.90 -13.51 17.19
CA VAL A 87 7.54 -13.54 17.77
C VAL A 87 7.03 -12.12 17.90
N SER A 88 5.82 -11.90 17.40
CA SER A 88 5.12 -10.62 17.42
C SER A 88 3.99 -10.70 18.45
N SER A 89 3.90 -9.71 19.34
CA SER A 89 2.93 -9.69 20.44
C SER A 89 2.45 -8.26 20.71
N GLY A 90 1.45 -8.10 21.57
CA GLY A 90 0.87 -6.77 21.88
C GLY A 90 -0.15 -6.28 20.86
N TRP A 91 -0.63 -7.16 19.98
CA TRP A 91 -1.68 -6.86 19.02
C TRP A 91 -2.99 -6.48 19.72
N ILE A 92 -3.63 -5.42 19.24
CA ILE A 92 -5.08 -5.24 19.42
C ILE A 92 -5.76 -6.14 18.39
N SER A 93 -6.71 -6.97 18.79
CA SER A 93 -7.38 -7.92 17.90
C SER A 93 -8.89 -7.83 17.94
N GLU A 94 -9.54 -8.23 16.83
CA GLU A 94 -11.01 -8.33 16.73
C GLU A 94 -11.71 -7.00 17.03
N VAL A 95 -11.07 -5.90 16.58
CA VAL A 95 -11.59 -4.54 16.74
C VAL A 95 -12.11 -4.02 15.41
N GLY A 96 -13.27 -3.37 15.46
CA GLY A 96 -13.77 -2.65 14.30
C GLY A 96 -14.59 -1.42 14.62
N ILE A 97 -14.68 -0.56 13.62
CA ILE A 97 -15.43 0.70 13.66
C ILE A 97 -16.36 0.72 12.46
N GLU A 98 -17.62 1.04 12.70
CA GLU A 98 -18.64 0.95 11.65
C GLU A 98 -19.64 2.09 11.67
N ARG A 99 -20.15 2.45 10.49
CA ARG A 99 -21.32 3.33 10.31
C ARG A 99 -21.17 4.68 11.01
N LEU A 100 -20.06 5.36 10.76
CA LEU A 100 -19.77 6.70 11.28
C LEU A 100 -19.46 7.67 10.15
N SER A 101 -19.80 8.94 10.37
CA SER A 101 -19.31 10.04 9.55
C SER A 101 -18.33 10.87 10.36
N LEU A 102 -17.16 11.18 9.80
CA LEU A 102 -16.06 11.86 10.48
C LEU A 102 -15.67 13.13 9.74
N SER A 103 -15.36 14.19 10.49
CA SER A 103 -14.72 15.38 9.94
C SER A 103 -13.76 15.97 10.96
N ASN A 104 -12.62 16.44 10.48
CA ASN A 104 -11.69 17.27 11.22
C ASN A 104 -11.27 18.49 10.39
N ALA A 105 -12.07 18.86 9.39
CA ALA A 105 -11.84 20.07 8.63
C ALA A 105 -11.88 21.30 9.55
N ILE A 106 -10.99 22.24 9.31
CA ILE A 106 -10.78 23.44 10.12
C ILE A 106 -10.54 24.65 9.20
N GLU A 107 -10.28 25.83 9.75
CA GLU A 107 -9.87 27.00 8.97
C GLU A 107 -8.64 26.68 8.10
N TRP A 108 -8.62 27.17 6.86
CA TRP A 108 -7.64 26.77 5.84
C TRP A 108 -6.18 26.90 6.30
N ASN A 109 -5.81 28.04 6.90
CA ASN A 109 -4.45 28.26 7.35
C ASN A 109 -4.04 27.31 8.50
N ASP A 110 -4.98 26.97 9.40
CA ASP A 110 -4.73 26.02 10.50
C ASP A 110 -4.56 24.60 9.97
N ALA A 111 -5.29 24.25 8.91
CA ALA A 111 -5.14 22.94 8.28
C ALA A 111 -3.72 22.74 7.72
N TRP A 112 -3.13 23.80 7.16
CA TRP A 112 -1.77 23.81 6.60
C TRP A 112 -0.67 24.04 7.63
N ALA A 113 -1.01 24.35 8.89
CA ALA A 113 -0.04 24.52 9.97
C ALA A 113 0.50 23.19 10.52
N HIS A 114 -0.16 22.06 10.19
CA HIS A 114 0.20 20.73 10.68
C HIS A 114 0.31 19.71 9.54
N ASP A 115 1.32 18.85 9.65
CA ASP A 115 1.54 17.73 8.74
C ASP A 115 0.97 16.43 9.30
N GLN A 116 0.57 15.52 8.40
CA GLN A 116 0.21 14.13 8.68
C GLN A 116 -0.95 13.92 9.67
N VAL A 117 -1.89 14.86 9.73
CA VAL A 117 -3.09 14.72 10.56
C VAL A 117 -4.08 13.77 9.89
N SER A 118 -4.12 12.51 10.33
CA SER A 118 -5.11 11.52 9.90
C SER A 118 -6.29 11.46 10.87
N ILE A 119 -7.52 11.45 10.34
CA ILE A 119 -8.73 11.45 11.18
C ILE A 119 -8.96 10.13 11.91
N LEU A 120 -8.50 9.01 11.33
CA LEU A 120 -8.64 7.68 11.92
C LEU A 120 -7.39 6.84 11.69
N ILE A 121 -6.89 6.21 12.76
CA ILE A 121 -5.67 5.41 12.72
C ILE A 121 -5.92 4.04 13.38
N MET A 122 -5.64 2.97 12.64
CA MET A 122 -5.47 1.62 13.20
C MET A 122 -3.98 1.29 13.22
N SER A 123 -3.38 1.19 14.41
CA SER A 123 -1.96 0.89 14.58
C SER A 123 -1.77 -0.31 15.50
N GLY A 124 -0.95 -1.28 15.09
CA GLY A 124 -0.73 -2.50 15.89
C GLY A 124 -1.99 -3.36 16.01
N VAL A 125 -2.82 -3.41 14.96
CA VAL A 125 -4.06 -4.17 14.93
C VAL A 125 -3.92 -5.44 14.08
N LYS A 126 -4.50 -6.54 14.55
CA LYS A 126 -4.76 -7.74 13.75
C LYS A 126 -6.25 -8.06 13.69
N ASP A 127 -6.70 -8.73 12.65
CA ASP A 127 -8.08 -9.27 12.59
C ASP A 127 -9.14 -8.19 12.83
N GLY A 128 -9.02 -7.05 12.14
CA GLY A 128 -9.85 -5.87 12.37
C GLY A 128 -10.68 -5.46 11.16
N TRP A 129 -11.60 -4.51 11.35
CA TRP A 129 -12.40 -3.99 10.24
C TRP A 129 -12.82 -2.53 10.38
N LEU A 130 -12.93 -1.83 9.25
CA LEU A 130 -13.51 -0.50 9.14
C LEU A 130 -14.59 -0.57 8.08
N ARG A 131 -15.85 -0.28 8.44
CA ARG A 131 -16.98 -0.48 7.54
C ARG A 131 -17.91 0.71 7.49
N GLN A 132 -18.23 1.21 6.30
CA GLN A 132 -19.18 2.31 6.14
C GLN A 132 -18.77 3.56 6.94
N ILE A 133 -17.48 3.90 6.90
CA ILE A 133 -16.94 5.13 7.50
C ILE A 133 -16.77 6.16 6.40
N ASN A 134 -17.43 7.31 6.54
CA ASN A 134 -17.43 8.35 5.52
C ASN A 134 -16.93 9.68 6.05
N SER A 135 -16.23 10.47 5.24
CA SER A 135 -15.95 11.86 5.61
C SER A 135 -17.08 12.79 5.16
N TYR A 136 -17.34 13.86 5.91
CA TYR A 136 -18.38 14.85 5.57
C TYR A 136 -17.86 16.28 5.69
N ALA A 137 -18.48 17.22 4.96
CA ALA A 137 -18.21 18.64 5.09
C ALA A 137 -18.98 19.19 6.30
N PRO A 138 -18.30 19.71 7.34
CA PRO A 138 -18.98 20.31 8.47
C PRO A 138 -19.41 21.74 8.14
N ASP A 139 -20.50 22.18 8.78
CA ASP A 139 -20.89 23.58 8.76
C ASP A 139 -19.95 24.42 9.65
N GLY A 140 -19.90 25.73 9.40
CA GLY A 140 -19.26 26.69 10.31
C GLY A 140 -17.79 27.02 10.05
N ILE A 141 -17.10 26.35 9.11
CA ILE A 141 -15.77 26.77 8.65
C ILE A 141 -15.91 28.05 7.82
N LYS A 142 -15.23 29.13 8.24
CA LYS A 142 -15.37 30.45 7.61
C LYS A 142 -14.40 30.60 6.44
N ASP A 143 -13.12 30.41 6.68
CA ASP A 143 -12.07 30.39 5.68
C ASP A 143 -11.83 28.97 5.20
N LYS A 144 -12.44 28.67 4.06
CA LYS A 144 -12.34 27.37 3.40
C LYS A 144 -11.20 27.31 2.39
N GLY A 145 -10.47 28.41 2.20
CA GLY A 145 -9.41 28.56 1.20
C GLY A 145 -9.77 27.94 -0.15
N TRP A 146 -8.92 27.03 -0.62
CA TRP A 146 -9.05 26.38 -1.93
C TRP A 146 -9.77 25.02 -1.87
N MET A 147 -10.51 24.74 -0.79
CA MET A 147 -11.34 23.53 -0.64
C MET A 147 -12.68 23.88 0.05
N PRO A 148 -13.65 24.49 -0.66
CA PRO A 148 -14.91 24.97 -0.08
C PRO A 148 -15.80 23.86 0.52
N SER A 149 -15.59 22.60 0.12
CA SER A 149 -16.26 21.41 0.63
C SER A 149 -15.30 20.53 1.43
N ALA A 150 -14.39 21.13 2.21
CA ALA A 150 -13.42 20.41 3.02
C ALA A 150 -14.09 19.42 3.98
N HIS A 151 -13.65 18.15 3.96
CA HIS A 151 -14.06 17.17 4.96
C HIS A 151 -12.93 16.87 5.95
N LEU A 152 -11.68 16.96 5.49
CA LEU A 152 -10.50 16.51 6.23
C LEU A 152 -9.44 17.59 6.26
N GLN A 153 -8.77 17.74 7.42
CA GLN A 153 -7.60 18.60 7.56
C GLN A 153 -6.47 18.18 6.62
N SER A 154 -6.14 16.88 6.60
CA SER A 154 -5.07 16.33 5.76
C SER A 154 -5.35 14.88 5.33
N GLY A 155 -5.28 13.93 6.26
CA GLY A 155 -5.41 12.49 5.99
C GLY A 155 -6.75 11.90 6.43
N GLY A 156 -7.14 10.80 5.79
CA GLY A 156 -8.32 10.02 6.12
C GLY A 156 -7.98 8.86 7.06
N ILE A 157 -8.11 7.63 6.54
CA ILE A 157 -7.85 6.39 7.26
C ILE A 157 -6.38 6.00 7.07
N MET A 158 -5.66 5.79 8.19
CA MET A 158 -4.33 5.19 8.19
C MET A 158 -4.34 3.82 8.88
N VAL A 159 -3.75 2.83 8.24
CA VAL A 159 -3.43 1.52 8.83
C VAL A 159 -1.91 1.40 8.92
N ALA A 160 -1.37 1.17 10.12
CA ALA A 160 0.06 1.07 10.37
C ALA A 160 0.42 -0.17 11.19
N ASP A 161 1.54 -0.81 10.86
CA ASP A 161 2.09 -1.92 11.65
C ASP A 161 1.06 -3.01 11.96
N SER A 162 0.22 -3.36 10.97
CA SER A 162 -1.01 -4.14 11.15
C SER A 162 -1.12 -5.33 10.20
N LYS A 163 -2.07 -6.23 10.44
CA LYS A 163 -2.39 -7.31 9.49
C LYS A 163 -3.84 -7.77 9.50
N ARG A 164 -4.30 -8.34 8.39
CA ARG A 164 -5.66 -8.93 8.28
C ARG A 164 -6.74 -7.93 8.70
N ILE A 165 -6.73 -6.75 8.09
CA ILE A 165 -7.77 -5.73 8.28
C ILE A 165 -8.56 -5.58 6.99
N THR A 166 -9.88 -5.51 7.12
CA THR A 166 -10.78 -5.17 6.01
C THR A 166 -11.30 -3.74 6.17
N ILE A 167 -11.02 -2.88 5.20
CA ILE A 167 -11.61 -1.55 5.04
C ILE A 167 -12.63 -1.68 3.92
N GLU A 168 -13.92 -1.52 4.21
CA GLU A 168 -14.95 -1.70 3.21
C GLU A 168 -16.05 -0.64 3.21
N GLN A 169 -16.51 -0.28 2.01
CA GLN A 169 -17.64 0.65 1.83
C GLN A 169 -17.40 2.02 2.48
N CYS A 170 -16.15 2.47 2.53
CA CYS A 170 -15.75 3.74 3.13
C CYS A 170 -15.55 4.81 2.06
N SER A 171 -15.81 6.08 2.39
CA SER A 171 -15.45 7.20 1.53
C SER A 171 -14.69 8.28 2.29
N MET A 172 -13.55 8.70 1.74
CA MET A 172 -12.77 9.82 2.27
C MET A 172 -12.60 10.83 1.13
N ARG A 173 -12.90 12.10 1.40
CA ARG A 173 -12.89 13.14 0.37
C ARG A 173 -12.32 14.46 0.86
N ASN A 174 -11.95 15.32 -0.09
CA ASN A 174 -11.76 16.76 0.11
C ASN A 174 -10.80 17.11 1.26
N ALA A 175 -9.55 16.67 1.13
CA ALA A 175 -8.48 17.08 2.05
C ALA A 175 -8.05 18.53 1.80
N GLN A 176 -7.91 19.31 2.88
CA GLN A 176 -7.43 20.69 2.79
C GLN A 176 -5.92 20.73 2.51
N HIS A 177 -5.13 20.15 3.41
CA HIS A 177 -3.69 20.08 3.27
C HIS A 177 -3.31 18.97 2.28
N ARG A 178 -2.90 19.37 1.07
CA ARG A 178 -2.46 18.48 -0.02
C ARG A 178 -1.06 18.83 -0.51
N GLY A 179 -0.23 19.35 0.39
CA GLY A 179 1.16 19.72 0.16
C GLY A 179 2.13 18.54 0.28
N SER A 180 3.41 18.84 0.39
CA SER A 180 4.47 17.87 0.74
C SER A 180 4.32 17.41 2.21
N GLY A 181 5.28 16.68 2.76
CA GLY A 181 5.30 16.36 4.20
C GLY A 181 4.43 15.17 4.65
N GLY A 182 3.78 14.46 3.72
CA GLY A 182 2.91 13.33 4.06
C GLY A 182 1.42 13.69 4.16
N ASN A 183 0.99 14.73 3.44
CA ASN A 183 -0.35 15.27 3.53
C ASN A 183 -1.26 14.85 2.38
N GLY A 184 -2.58 14.88 2.64
CA GLY A 184 -3.61 14.58 1.65
C GLY A 184 -3.73 13.08 1.34
N TYR A 185 -3.43 12.22 2.31
CA TYR A 185 -3.48 10.76 2.14
C TYR A 185 -4.81 10.22 2.66
N LEU A 186 -5.72 9.85 1.75
CA LEU A 186 -7.10 9.53 2.15
C LEU A 186 -7.24 8.10 2.69
N PHE A 187 -6.54 7.15 2.07
CA PHE A 187 -6.38 5.78 2.54
C PHE A 187 -4.90 5.42 2.51
N GLU A 188 -4.27 5.38 3.68
CA GLU A 188 -2.84 5.14 3.84
C GLU A 188 -2.56 3.80 4.51
N ILE A 189 -1.70 2.98 3.90
CA ILE A 189 -1.21 1.73 4.47
C ILE A 189 0.30 1.84 4.71
N ARG A 190 0.74 1.65 5.96
CA ARG A 190 2.15 1.62 6.36
C ARG A 190 2.52 0.28 6.96
N ARG A 191 3.66 -0.28 6.57
CA ARG A 191 4.29 -1.50 7.14
C ARG A 191 3.23 -2.53 7.60
N SER A 192 2.41 -3.05 6.69
CA SER A 192 1.26 -3.90 7.05
C SER A 192 1.05 -5.02 6.04
N SER A 193 0.50 -6.15 6.47
CA SER A 193 0.30 -7.32 5.59
C SER A 193 -1.16 -7.72 5.48
N GLU A 194 -1.57 -8.23 4.31
CA GLU A 194 -2.92 -8.79 4.12
C GLU A 194 -4.05 -7.81 4.47
N ILE A 195 -3.91 -6.53 4.08
CA ILE A 195 -4.96 -5.53 4.23
C ILE A 195 -5.85 -5.55 2.99
N LEU A 196 -7.16 -5.67 3.17
CA LEU A 196 -8.14 -5.58 2.10
C LEU A 196 -8.83 -4.23 2.18
N THR A 197 -8.68 -3.39 1.16
CA THR A 197 -9.47 -2.18 0.95
C THR A 197 -10.45 -2.45 -0.18
N ARG A 198 -11.75 -2.48 0.07
CA ARG A 198 -12.74 -2.85 -0.94
C ARG A 198 -13.96 -1.94 -1.00
N ASP A 199 -14.49 -1.74 -2.20
CA ASP A 199 -15.72 -0.96 -2.40
C ASP A 199 -15.62 0.45 -1.79
N CYS A 200 -14.43 1.06 -1.83
CA CYS A 200 -14.13 2.37 -1.21
C CYS A 200 -13.95 3.47 -2.27
N GLU A 201 -14.32 4.71 -1.92
CA GLU A 201 -14.14 5.87 -2.80
C GLU A 201 -13.27 6.94 -2.14
N ALA A 202 -12.28 7.42 -2.90
CA ALA A 202 -11.39 8.49 -2.51
C ALA A 202 -11.45 9.63 -3.54
N GLU A 203 -11.69 10.85 -3.08
CA GLU A 203 -11.83 12.03 -3.94
C GLU A 203 -11.05 13.23 -3.42
N SER A 204 -10.36 13.95 -4.31
CA SER A 204 -9.76 15.24 -3.98
C SER A 204 -8.75 15.19 -2.82
N GLY A 205 -7.99 14.10 -2.71
CA GLY A 205 -6.78 14.02 -1.89
C GLY A 205 -5.55 14.53 -2.65
N ARG A 206 -4.37 14.31 -2.06
CA ARG A 206 -3.08 14.33 -2.78
C ARG A 206 -2.75 12.96 -3.34
N HIS A 207 -2.79 11.94 -2.49
CA HIS A 207 -2.70 10.54 -2.86
C HIS A 207 -3.90 9.84 -2.25
N ASN A 208 -4.86 9.52 -3.09
CA ASN A 208 -6.16 9.01 -2.66
C ASN A 208 -6.03 7.65 -1.99
N PHE A 209 -5.41 6.68 -2.67
CA PHE A 209 -4.96 5.42 -2.08
C PHE A 209 -3.45 5.35 -2.13
N ILE A 210 -2.82 5.07 -0.99
CA ILE A 210 -1.38 5.09 -0.88
C ILE A 210 -0.85 4.00 0.05
N GLN A 211 0.23 3.37 -0.38
CA GLN A 211 1.14 2.69 0.53
C GLN A 211 2.28 3.64 0.90
N ASN A 212 2.57 3.82 2.19
CA ASN A 212 3.63 4.74 2.62
C ASN A 212 4.39 4.32 3.90
N TRP A 213 5.51 5.00 4.11
CA TRP A 213 6.59 4.88 5.10
C TRP A 213 7.01 3.48 5.53
N GLY A 214 8.18 3.07 5.01
CA GLY A 214 8.88 1.85 5.43
C GLY A 214 8.65 0.67 4.49
N PHE A 215 9.34 -0.42 4.79
CA PHE A 215 9.20 -1.69 4.09
C PHE A 215 8.05 -2.52 4.66
N GLY A 216 7.64 -3.56 3.94
CA GLY A 216 6.76 -4.60 4.47
C GLY A 216 5.28 -4.35 4.32
N VAL A 217 4.88 -3.49 3.37
CA VAL A 217 3.53 -3.57 2.82
C VAL A 217 3.48 -4.68 1.79
N SER A 218 2.78 -5.77 2.14
CA SER A 218 2.78 -6.98 1.34
C SER A 218 1.44 -7.73 1.34
N GLY A 219 1.05 -8.26 0.19
CA GLY A 219 -0.21 -9.00 0.05
C GLY A 219 -1.47 -8.17 0.29
N CYS A 220 -1.38 -6.85 0.22
CA CYS A 220 -2.55 -5.98 0.35
C CYS A 220 -3.35 -5.97 -0.95
N VAL A 221 -4.64 -5.74 -0.85
CA VAL A 221 -5.58 -5.76 -1.96
C VAL A 221 -6.40 -4.48 -1.97
N TRP A 222 -6.44 -3.78 -3.09
CA TRP A 222 -7.40 -2.72 -3.38
C TRP A 222 -8.40 -3.27 -4.39
N LEU A 223 -9.60 -3.60 -3.94
CA LEU A 223 -10.64 -4.28 -4.72
C LEU A 223 -11.83 -3.34 -4.97
N ARG A 224 -12.12 -3.02 -6.24
CA ARG A 224 -13.22 -2.09 -6.58
C ARG A 224 -13.13 -0.77 -5.83
N VAL A 225 -11.93 -0.21 -5.76
CA VAL A 225 -11.76 1.16 -5.25
C VAL A 225 -11.94 2.17 -6.38
N VAL A 226 -12.41 3.36 -6.03
CA VAL A 226 -12.59 4.48 -6.98
C VAL A 226 -11.75 5.66 -6.54
N SER A 227 -10.86 6.13 -7.40
CA SER A 227 -9.97 7.27 -7.15
C SER A 227 -10.18 8.35 -8.21
N LYS A 228 -10.42 9.59 -7.75
CA LYS A 228 -10.54 10.75 -8.65
C LYS A 228 -10.07 12.05 -7.99
N GLY A 229 -9.69 13.01 -8.81
CA GLY A 229 -9.37 14.38 -8.35
C GLY A 229 -8.09 14.52 -7.51
N GLY A 230 -7.22 13.51 -7.48
CA GLY A 230 -5.94 13.59 -6.78
C GLY A 230 -5.07 14.75 -7.28
N LYS A 231 -4.65 15.65 -6.38
CA LYS A 231 -3.88 16.86 -6.70
C LYS A 231 -2.82 17.15 -5.64
N ALA A 232 -1.56 17.19 -6.05
CA ALA A 232 -0.44 17.64 -5.22
C ALA A 232 -0.26 19.15 -5.35
N LEU A 233 -0.74 19.89 -4.36
CA LEU A 233 -0.68 21.36 -4.31
C LEU A 233 0.74 21.85 -4.01
N LEU A 234 1.10 22.99 -4.60
CA LEU A 234 2.41 23.61 -4.40
C LEU A 234 2.55 24.32 -3.04
N GLY A 235 1.43 24.68 -2.41
CA GLY A 235 1.39 25.36 -1.11
C GLY A 235 -0.02 25.86 -0.78
N PRO A 236 -0.20 26.53 0.37
CA PRO A 236 -1.51 26.99 0.85
C PRO A 236 -2.08 28.18 0.06
N ASN A 237 -1.24 28.92 -0.66
CA ASN A 237 -1.60 30.23 -1.22
C ASN A 237 -2.22 30.15 -2.63
N SER A 238 -2.38 28.96 -3.19
CA SER A 238 -2.97 28.77 -4.52
C SER A 238 -3.56 27.36 -4.65
N ASP A 239 -4.55 27.20 -5.53
CA ASP A 239 -5.04 25.87 -5.93
C ASP A 239 -4.13 25.20 -6.99
N ILE A 240 -3.01 25.81 -7.38
CA ILE A 240 -2.08 25.27 -8.38
C ILE A 240 -1.40 24.02 -7.84
N GLY A 241 -1.36 22.97 -8.66
CA GLY A 241 -0.75 21.71 -8.31
C GLY A 241 -0.50 20.82 -9.51
N THR A 242 0.10 19.67 -9.25
CA THR A 242 0.31 18.60 -10.22
C THR A 242 -0.60 17.42 -9.93
N LEU A 243 -0.74 16.52 -10.88
CA LEU A 243 -1.51 15.29 -10.71
C LEU A 243 -0.98 14.47 -9.53
N GLY A 244 -1.87 14.19 -8.58
CA GLY A 244 -1.60 13.37 -7.41
C GLY A 244 -2.12 11.95 -7.61
N TYR A 245 -1.25 11.04 -8.04
CA TYR A 245 -1.62 9.64 -8.28
C TYR A 245 -1.94 8.93 -6.95
N SER A 246 -2.84 7.95 -6.98
CA SER A 246 -2.75 6.84 -6.01
C SER A 246 -1.43 6.08 -6.25
N GLU A 247 -0.75 5.56 -5.23
CA GLU A 247 0.57 4.97 -5.48
C GLU A 247 1.10 4.02 -4.41
N PHE A 248 2.08 3.22 -4.81
CA PHE A 248 3.10 2.74 -3.87
C PHE A 248 4.14 3.85 -3.70
N HIS A 249 4.29 4.37 -2.48
CA HIS A 249 5.07 5.58 -2.24
C HIS A 249 6.46 5.28 -1.69
N HIS A 250 6.59 4.36 -0.75
CA HIS A 250 7.84 4.12 -0.03
C HIS A 250 8.21 2.64 -0.01
N SER A 251 9.42 2.39 -0.51
CA SER A 251 10.26 1.23 -0.26
C SER A 251 9.58 -0.12 -0.46
N LEU A 252 9.58 -0.52 -1.74
CA LEU A 252 9.45 -1.91 -2.18
C LEU A 252 8.20 -2.63 -1.65
N ALA A 253 7.02 -2.04 -1.82
CA ALA A 253 5.75 -2.71 -1.58
C ALA A 253 5.60 -3.96 -2.45
N MET A 254 5.28 -5.11 -1.85
CA MET A 254 5.48 -6.42 -2.46
C MET A 254 4.19 -7.18 -2.71
N SER A 255 3.99 -7.62 -3.96
CA SER A 255 2.95 -8.60 -4.27
C SER A 255 1.57 -8.23 -3.75
N ASN A 256 1.23 -6.96 -3.94
CA ASN A 256 -0.10 -6.43 -3.71
C ASN A 256 -0.91 -6.50 -5.01
N LEU A 257 -2.22 -6.42 -4.87
CA LEU A 257 -3.17 -6.55 -5.96
C LEU A 257 -4.08 -5.32 -6.01
N ILE A 258 -4.13 -4.67 -7.18
CA ILE A 258 -5.14 -3.68 -7.53
C ILE A 258 -6.11 -4.40 -8.45
N ASP A 259 -7.33 -4.64 -7.98
CA ASP A 259 -8.29 -5.55 -8.59
C ASP A 259 -9.60 -4.80 -8.88
N ASP A 260 -10.06 -4.88 -10.12
CA ASP A 260 -11.38 -4.37 -10.54
C ASP A 260 -11.67 -2.91 -10.13
N SER A 261 -10.63 -2.08 -10.11
CA SER A 261 -10.69 -0.71 -9.55
C SER A 261 -10.73 0.35 -10.64
N VAL A 262 -11.22 1.55 -10.30
CA VAL A 262 -11.38 2.69 -11.23
C VAL A 262 -10.47 3.85 -10.81
N PHE A 263 -9.61 4.32 -11.73
CA PHE A 263 -8.71 5.46 -11.51
C PHE A 263 -8.86 6.50 -12.61
N ASP A 264 -9.49 7.63 -12.30
CA ASP A 264 -9.59 8.77 -13.22
C ASP A 264 -8.44 9.78 -13.04
N ASP A 265 -7.77 9.75 -11.89
CA ASP A 265 -6.51 10.48 -11.65
C ASP A 265 -5.27 9.63 -11.93
N GLY A 266 -5.33 8.32 -11.64
CA GLY A 266 -4.33 7.33 -12.01
C GLY A 266 -3.65 6.63 -10.83
N TRP A 267 -2.79 5.66 -11.16
CA TRP A 267 -1.98 4.92 -10.20
C TRP A 267 -0.50 4.93 -10.62
N ALA A 268 0.43 5.03 -9.67
CA ALA A 268 1.85 4.92 -9.94
C ALA A 268 2.56 3.85 -9.10
N SER A 269 3.30 2.98 -9.79
CA SER A 269 4.38 2.17 -9.26
C SER A 269 5.65 2.60 -9.98
N GLN A 270 6.64 3.15 -9.28
CA GLN A 270 7.80 3.76 -9.94
C GLN A 270 9.05 3.83 -9.06
N ASN A 271 10.22 3.97 -9.69
CA ASN A 271 11.41 4.44 -8.98
C ASN A 271 11.31 5.96 -8.73
N ARG A 272 11.22 6.37 -7.47
CA ARG A 272 11.14 7.78 -7.08
C ARG A 272 12.50 8.44 -6.92
N GLY A 273 13.59 7.67 -7.01
CA GLY A 273 14.96 8.16 -6.79
C GLY A 273 15.07 8.88 -5.44
N SER A 274 15.64 10.09 -5.45
CA SER A 274 15.81 10.90 -4.26
C SER A 274 14.54 11.60 -3.75
N TYR A 275 13.42 11.54 -4.49
CA TYR A 275 12.16 12.13 -4.03
C TYR A 275 11.58 11.38 -2.84
N SER A 276 10.74 12.08 -2.06
CA SER A 276 10.16 11.57 -0.82
C SER A 276 11.23 10.97 0.10
N SER A 277 12.25 11.77 0.43
CA SER A 277 13.34 11.34 1.33
C SER A 277 14.10 10.08 0.86
N GLY A 278 14.28 9.94 -0.46
CA GLY A 278 14.97 8.79 -1.04
C GLY A 278 14.11 7.53 -1.08
N ALA A 279 12.85 7.64 -1.51
CA ALA A 279 11.93 6.49 -1.59
C ALA A 279 12.40 5.39 -2.56
N GLY A 280 13.20 5.73 -3.58
CA GLY A 280 13.80 4.77 -4.50
C GLY A 280 12.76 3.87 -5.18
N HIS A 281 13.07 2.58 -5.34
CA HIS A 281 12.09 1.60 -5.78
C HIS A 281 10.92 1.50 -4.80
N THR A 282 9.70 1.74 -5.28
CA THR A 282 8.51 1.76 -4.42
C THR A 282 7.74 0.45 -4.43
N ALA A 283 7.93 -0.40 -5.43
CA ALA A 283 7.03 -1.50 -5.74
C ALA A 283 7.80 -2.68 -6.37
N THR A 284 7.39 -3.90 -6.08
CA THR A 284 7.84 -5.12 -6.77
C THR A 284 6.74 -6.17 -6.80
N ARG A 285 6.59 -6.89 -7.93
CA ARG A 285 5.67 -8.03 -8.10
C ARG A 285 4.21 -7.71 -7.85
N ASN A 286 3.81 -6.45 -8.01
CA ASN A 286 2.42 -6.04 -7.87
C ASN A 286 1.64 -6.34 -9.15
N VAL A 287 0.35 -6.59 -8.98
CA VAL A 287 -0.57 -6.92 -10.07
C VAL A 287 -1.66 -5.87 -10.14
N MET A 288 -1.91 -5.37 -11.34
CA MET A 288 -3.08 -4.61 -11.71
C MET A 288 -3.95 -5.49 -12.59
N TRP A 289 -5.14 -5.82 -12.12
CA TRP A 289 -6.09 -6.70 -12.79
C TRP A 289 -7.41 -5.97 -13.01
N ARG A 290 -7.91 -5.97 -14.25
CA ARG A 290 -9.19 -5.33 -14.63
C ARG A 290 -9.29 -3.86 -14.20
N VAL A 291 -8.22 -3.09 -14.34
CA VAL A 291 -8.21 -1.68 -13.92
C VAL A 291 -8.90 -0.80 -14.97
N GLN A 292 -9.78 0.07 -14.51
CA GLN A 292 -10.66 0.89 -15.35
C GLN A 292 -10.44 2.39 -15.07
N GLY A 293 -11.11 3.24 -15.85
CA GLY A 293 -11.07 4.71 -15.73
C GLY A 293 -10.44 5.37 -16.95
N ALA A 294 -10.23 6.69 -16.84
CA ALA A 294 -9.60 7.51 -17.89
C ALA A 294 -8.23 8.08 -17.48
N GLY A 295 -7.72 7.69 -16.31
CA GLY A 295 -6.44 8.16 -15.78
C GLY A 295 -5.21 7.53 -16.43
N ILE A 296 -4.06 7.73 -15.79
CA ILE A 296 -2.79 7.13 -16.21
C ILE A 296 -2.32 6.13 -15.15
N VAL A 297 -2.11 4.89 -15.59
CA VAL A 297 -1.40 3.86 -14.83
C VAL A 297 0.06 3.84 -15.24
N LYS A 298 0.96 4.02 -14.27
CA LYS A 298 2.40 3.79 -14.43
C LYS A 298 2.77 2.51 -13.69
N SER A 299 3.35 1.56 -14.40
CA SER A 299 3.85 0.32 -13.81
C SER A 299 5.32 0.14 -14.17
N PHE A 300 6.17 0.52 -13.21
CA PHE A 300 7.62 0.36 -13.25
C PHE A 300 8.06 -0.31 -11.94
N ASN A 301 7.68 -1.58 -11.77
CA ASN A 301 8.07 -2.36 -10.60
C ASN A 301 9.56 -2.71 -10.67
N TYR A 302 10.22 -2.80 -9.51
CA TYR A 302 11.52 -3.43 -9.43
C TYR A 302 11.39 -4.93 -9.75
N GLY A 303 12.17 -5.40 -10.72
CA GLY A 303 12.05 -6.75 -11.25
C GLY A 303 10.85 -6.90 -12.18
N GLN A 304 9.69 -7.30 -11.66
CA GLN A 304 8.53 -7.56 -12.51
C GLN A 304 7.24 -7.12 -11.82
N GLY A 305 6.31 -6.56 -12.59
CA GLY A 305 4.91 -6.32 -12.28
C GLY A 305 4.02 -6.75 -13.43
N TYR A 306 2.70 -6.62 -13.25
CA TYR A 306 1.71 -7.11 -14.20
C TYR A 306 0.57 -6.10 -14.34
N VAL A 307 0.20 -5.76 -15.58
CA VAL A 307 -0.99 -4.98 -15.91
C VAL A 307 -1.82 -5.79 -16.90
N ILE A 308 -2.92 -6.37 -16.43
CA ILE A 308 -3.72 -7.31 -17.20
C ILE A 308 -5.19 -6.86 -17.23
N GLY A 309 -5.68 -6.58 -18.44
CA GLY A 309 -7.04 -6.13 -18.67
C GLY A 309 -7.27 -4.69 -18.19
N THR A 310 -7.36 -3.75 -19.13
CA THR A 310 -7.71 -2.35 -18.79
C THR A 310 -8.92 -1.85 -19.57
N SER A 311 -9.56 -0.77 -19.11
CA SER A 311 -10.54 -0.06 -19.96
C SER A 311 -9.85 0.60 -21.16
N PRO A 312 -10.56 0.82 -22.29
CA PRO A 312 -10.00 1.47 -23.47
C PRO A 312 -9.44 2.87 -23.21
N ASP A 313 -10.06 3.62 -22.30
CA ASP A 313 -9.69 5.01 -22.02
C ASP A 313 -8.55 5.15 -21.00
N LEU A 314 -8.11 4.04 -20.38
CA LEU A 314 -7.03 4.07 -19.40
C LEU A 314 -5.67 4.03 -20.10
N THR A 315 -4.83 5.04 -19.85
CA THR A 315 -3.47 5.06 -20.39
C THR A 315 -2.53 4.23 -19.53
N VAL A 316 -1.86 3.23 -20.12
CA VAL A 316 -0.85 2.40 -19.44
C VAL A 316 0.55 2.80 -19.87
N LYS A 317 1.46 2.96 -18.91
CA LYS A 317 2.88 3.26 -19.12
C LYS A 317 3.77 2.22 -18.44
N THR A 318 4.43 1.41 -19.25
CA THR A 318 5.41 0.38 -18.85
C THR A 318 6.74 0.51 -19.60
N ALA A 319 6.73 1.15 -20.77
CA ALA A 319 7.91 1.29 -21.62
C ALA A 319 9.10 1.93 -20.90
N LEU A 320 10.24 1.24 -20.96
CA LEU A 320 11.49 1.66 -20.31
C LEU A 320 12.33 2.62 -21.17
N ASN A 321 11.89 2.91 -22.39
CA ASN A 321 12.59 3.77 -23.35
C ASN A 321 12.55 5.27 -23.00
N ALA A 322 11.66 5.66 -22.07
CA ALA A 322 11.64 7.02 -21.54
C ALA A 322 12.78 7.16 -20.51
N SER A 323 13.80 7.96 -20.81
CA SER A 323 14.91 8.32 -19.91
C SER A 323 14.45 9.18 -18.72
N THR A 324 13.52 8.65 -17.93
CA THR A 324 12.99 9.31 -16.73
C THR A 324 13.45 8.56 -15.50
N LYS A 325 13.56 9.25 -14.36
CA LYS A 325 13.93 8.62 -13.09
C LYS A 325 13.00 7.46 -12.70
N ALA A 326 11.75 7.50 -13.17
CA ALA A 326 10.72 6.50 -12.87
C ALA A 326 11.06 5.08 -13.36
N THR A 327 11.84 4.96 -14.44
CA THR A 327 12.15 3.70 -15.13
C THR A 327 13.53 3.12 -14.77
N VAL A 328 14.37 3.88 -14.07
CA VAL A 328 15.73 3.45 -13.73
C VAL A 328 15.67 2.26 -12.78
N GLY A 329 16.34 1.16 -13.12
CA GLY A 329 16.39 -0.06 -12.29
C GLY A 329 15.09 -0.88 -12.27
N THR A 330 14.11 -0.57 -13.13
CA THR A 330 12.80 -1.25 -13.17
C THR A 330 12.70 -2.21 -14.36
N ALA A 331 13.83 -2.79 -14.78
CA ALA A 331 13.85 -3.81 -15.82
C ALA A 331 13.64 -5.22 -15.22
N PRO A 332 13.04 -6.16 -15.99
CA PRO A 332 12.41 -5.98 -17.30
C PRO A 332 11.17 -5.07 -17.28
N GLU A 333 10.73 -4.65 -18.47
CA GLU A 333 9.42 -3.98 -18.61
C GLU A 333 8.31 -4.87 -18.02
N ASP A 334 7.41 -4.26 -17.25
CA ASP A 334 6.30 -4.97 -16.62
C ASP A 334 5.43 -5.67 -17.67
N PHE A 335 4.89 -6.85 -17.33
CA PHE A 335 4.08 -7.63 -18.25
C PHE A 335 2.74 -6.95 -18.50
N VAL A 336 2.35 -6.82 -19.77
CA VAL A 336 1.10 -6.20 -20.18
C VAL A 336 0.30 -7.12 -21.08
N GLU A 337 -0.98 -7.30 -20.78
CA GLU A 337 -1.92 -8.09 -21.58
C GLU A 337 -3.33 -7.48 -21.54
N GLY A 338 -4.08 -7.60 -22.63
CA GLY A 338 -5.51 -7.26 -22.64
C GLY A 338 -5.82 -5.77 -22.44
N LEU A 339 -4.97 -4.85 -22.92
CA LEU A 339 -5.27 -3.42 -22.89
C LEU A 339 -6.58 -3.14 -23.64
N GLY A 340 -7.48 -2.38 -23.03
CA GLY A 340 -8.81 -2.11 -23.57
C GLY A 340 -9.81 -3.26 -23.47
N GLN A 341 -9.45 -4.39 -22.85
CA GLN A 341 -10.27 -5.61 -22.79
C GLN A 341 -10.84 -5.92 -21.39
N ALA A 342 -10.90 -4.95 -20.48
CA ALA A 342 -11.43 -5.17 -19.12
C ALA A 342 -12.88 -5.70 -19.09
N ALA A 343 -13.70 -5.45 -20.10
CA ALA A 343 -15.07 -5.98 -20.18
C ALA A 343 -15.10 -7.51 -20.32
N ASP A 344 -14.16 -8.06 -21.08
CA ASP A 344 -14.11 -9.47 -21.46
C ASP A 344 -13.20 -10.31 -20.56
N LEU A 345 -12.35 -9.66 -19.75
CA LEU A 345 -11.43 -10.33 -18.85
C LEU A 345 -12.14 -11.30 -17.88
N ARG A 346 -11.61 -12.53 -17.77
CA ARG A 346 -12.10 -13.57 -16.84
C ARG A 346 -10.92 -14.20 -16.09
N PRO A 347 -11.05 -14.44 -14.77
CA PRO A 347 -12.14 -14.00 -13.90
C PRO A 347 -12.21 -12.46 -13.81
N LYS A 348 -13.36 -11.91 -13.42
CA LYS A 348 -13.49 -10.44 -13.27
C LYS A 348 -12.60 -9.90 -12.15
N SER A 349 -12.42 -10.67 -11.08
CA SER A 349 -11.51 -10.37 -9.98
C SER A 349 -10.68 -11.60 -9.64
N LEU A 350 -9.36 -11.41 -9.49
CA LEU A 350 -8.46 -12.47 -9.01
C LEU A 350 -8.72 -12.78 -7.53
N TYR A 351 -8.93 -11.73 -6.72
CA TYR A 351 -9.23 -11.89 -5.30
C TYR A 351 -10.49 -12.72 -5.08
N GLU A 352 -11.59 -12.37 -5.75
CA GLU A 352 -12.87 -13.07 -5.59
C GLU A 352 -12.84 -14.49 -6.15
N ALA A 353 -12.15 -14.71 -7.28
CA ALA A 353 -11.95 -16.05 -7.81
C ALA A 353 -11.15 -16.94 -6.84
N GLN A 354 -10.11 -16.38 -6.21
CA GLN A 354 -9.33 -17.09 -5.19
C GLN A 354 -10.14 -17.32 -3.91
N LEU A 355 -10.92 -16.32 -3.47
CA LEU A 355 -11.80 -16.46 -2.30
C LEU A 355 -12.82 -17.57 -2.53
N LYS A 356 -13.48 -17.59 -3.69
CA LYS A 356 -14.43 -18.64 -4.06
C LYS A 356 -13.80 -20.03 -3.97
N ARG A 357 -12.61 -20.23 -4.57
CA ARG A 357 -11.86 -21.50 -4.50
C ARG A 357 -11.43 -21.90 -3.08
N ARG A 358 -11.33 -20.96 -2.14
CA ARG A 358 -11.00 -21.26 -0.74
C ARG A 358 -12.22 -21.61 0.10
N LEU A 359 -13.39 -21.07 -0.26
CA LEU A 359 -14.64 -21.30 0.46
C LEU A 359 -15.43 -22.50 -0.08
N GLU A 360 -15.27 -22.82 -1.37
CA GLU A 360 -15.87 -23.96 -2.05
C GLU A 360 -14.78 -25.03 -2.27
N PRO A 361 -14.71 -26.08 -1.42
CA PRO A 361 -13.71 -27.16 -1.57
C PRO A 361 -13.91 -28.04 -2.81
#